data_AF-A0A3N5Z1X5-F1
#
_entry.id   AF-A0A3N5Z1X5-F1
#
_cell.length_a   1.000
_cell.length_b   1.000
_cell.length_c   1.000
_cell.angle_alpha   90.00
_cell.angle_beta   90.00
_cell.angle_gamma   90.00
#
_symmetry.space_group_name_H-M   'P 1'
#
loop_
_entity.id
_entity.type
_entity.pdbx_description
1 polymer ?
#
loop_
_entity_poly.entity_id
_entity_poly.type
_entity_poly.pdbx_seq_one_letter_code
_entity_poly.pdbx_strand_id
1 'polypeptide(L)'
;MQSAKYSSSSPARRGAGGFTIVEVLVSVTLLSVVSLGVAQLFAVSTRANMAAKGTTSTALLAVQKMEQLRSLTWGFDQSSSNLGLPASDTTTDLSFPTPTGGGSGLNPSPGNTLTNNVQGYVDYLDQNGTWMGNGSQPPANARFVRRWAITPLPTNPNNTLVFEVRVTTVSQALEAASSGTTTRQGLDTWLVSLKT
;
A
#
# COMPACT_ATOMS: atom_id res chain seq x y z
N MET A 1 80.37 -33.07 35.12
CA MET A 1 79.27 -32.13 34.79
C MET A 1 78.52 -32.68 33.58
N GLN A 2 77.21 -32.83 33.71
CA GLN A 2 76.30 -33.56 32.80
C GLN A 2 76.21 -32.93 31.41
N SER A 3 76.29 -33.76 30.37
CA SER A 3 75.99 -33.40 28.98
C SER A 3 74.48 -33.38 28.77
N ALA A 4 73.92 -32.21 28.46
CA ALA A 4 72.52 -32.03 28.14
C ALA A 4 72.24 -32.53 26.71
N LYS A 5 71.49 -33.63 26.58
CA LYS A 5 70.94 -34.10 25.31
C LYS A 5 69.81 -33.17 24.86
N TYR A 6 70.03 -32.37 23.82
CA TYR A 6 68.94 -31.71 23.10
C TYR A 6 68.15 -32.76 22.30
N SER A 7 66.92 -33.03 22.72
CA SER A 7 65.96 -33.80 21.91
C SER A 7 65.37 -32.87 20.86
N SER A 8 65.82 -32.99 19.61
CA SER A 8 65.19 -32.31 18.48
C SER A 8 63.90 -33.04 18.10
N SER A 9 62.77 -32.60 18.64
CA SER A 9 61.45 -33.02 18.18
C SER A 9 61.14 -32.31 16.85
N SER A 10 61.41 -32.97 15.73
CA SER A 10 60.96 -32.52 14.41
C SER A 10 59.43 -32.51 14.38
N PRO A 11 58.77 -31.40 14.00
CA PRO A 11 57.32 -31.38 13.87
C PRO A 11 56.91 -32.35 12.77
N ALA A 12 56.02 -33.30 13.09
CA ALA A 12 55.41 -34.16 12.11
C ALA A 12 54.74 -33.29 11.04
N ARG A 13 55.26 -33.33 9.81
CA ARG A 13 54.60 -32.71 8.66
C ARG A 13 53.23 -33.37 8.52
N ARG A 14 52.17 -32.69 8.96
CA ARG A 14 50.80 -33.04 8.59
C ARG A 14 50.77 -33.05 7.07
N GLY A 15 50.53 -34.23 6.48
CA GLY A 15 50.45 -34.37 5.03
C GLY A 15 49.39 -33.43 4.49
N ALA A 16 49.80 -32.53 3.60
CA ALA A 16 48.88 -31.75 2.79
C ALA A 16 48.27 -32.70 1.75
N GLY A 17 47.14 -33.31 2.07
CA GLY A 17 46.38 -34.13 1.14
C GLY A 17 45.78 -33.25 0.04
N GLY A 18 45.93 -33.64 -1.22
CA GLY A 18 45.20 -33.05 -2.34
C GLY A 18 43.74 -33.52 -2.37
N PHE A 19 42.89 -32.81 -3.12
CA PHE A 19 41.48 -33.17 -3.30
C PHE A 19 41.31 -34.27 -4.37
N THR A 20 40.40 -35.21 -4.13
CA THR A 20 40.05 -36.23 -5.13
C THR A 20 39.08 -35.67 -6.17
N ILE A 21 39.10 -36.20 -7.40
CA ILE A 21 38.12 -35.82 -8.45
C ILE A 21 36.68 -36.06 -7.98
N VAL A 22 36.44 -37.16 -7.26
CA VAL A 22 35.11 -37.49 -6.73
C VAL A 22 34.63 -36.44 -5.72
N GLU A 23 35.51 -35.98 -4.82
CA GLU A 23 35.18 -34.95 -3.85
C GLU A 23 34.86 -33.60 -4.51
N VAL A 24 35.60 -33.25 -5.57
CA VAL A 24 35.30 -32.04 -6.37
C VAL A 24 33.95 -32.18 -7.06
N LEU A 25 33.64 -33.33 -7.67
CA LEU A 25 32.34 -33.58 -8.31
C LEU A 25 31.18 -33.48 -7.31
N VAL A 26 31.33 -34.09 -6.13
CA VAL A 26 30.33 -34.01 -5.06
C VAL A 26 30.18 -32.58 -4.56
N SER A 27 31.29 -31.86 -4.36
CA SER A 27 31.26 -30.47 -3.90
C SER A 27 30.59 -29.53 -4.91
N VAL A 28 30.91 -29.67 -6.20
CA VAL A 28 30.34 -28.83 -7.27
C VAL A 28 28.84 -29.13 -7.45
N THR A 29 28.43 -30.39 -7.37
CA THR A 29 27.01 -30.75 -7.45
C THR A 29 26.22 -30.22 -6.26
N LEU A 30 26.74 -30.37 -5.03
CA LEU A 30 26.12 -29.80 -3.83
C LEU A 30 26.06 -28.26 -3.89
N LEU A 31 27.15 -27.60 -4.29
CA LEU A 31 27.22 -26.15 -4.43
C LEU A 31 26.19 -25.65 -5.47
N SER A 32 26.04 -26.37 -6.58
CA SER A 32 25.08 -26.01 -7.63
C SER A 32 23.63 -26.11 -7.13
N VAL A 33 23.28 -27.20 -6.44
CA VAL A 33 21.93 -27.40 -5.87
C VAL A 33 21.60 -26.33 -4.84
N VAL A 34 22.52 -26.05 -3.91
CA VAL A 34 22.33 -25.01 -2.87
C VAL A 34 22.17 -23.63 -3.50
N SER A 35 23.00 -23.29 -4.49
CA SER A 35 22.95 -21.98 -5.16
C SER A 35 21.64 -21.76 -5.90
N LEU A 36 21.13 -22.79 -6.59
CA LEU A 36 19.81 -22.74 -7.25
C LEU A 36 18.68 -22.56 -6.23
N GLY A 37 18.73 -23.25 -5.09
CA GLY A 37 17.76 -23.09 -4.02
C GLY A 37 17.71 -21.65 -3.47
N VAL A 38 18.88 -21.04 -3.22
CA VAL A 38 18.97 -19.65 -2.74
C VAL A 38 18.43 -18.66 -3.77
N ALA A 39 18.72 -18.86 -5.06
CA ALA A 39 18.20 -17.99 -6.12
C ALA A 39 16.66 -17.99 -6.16
N GLN A 40 16.04 -19.17 -6.01
CA GLN A 40 14.57 -19.29 -5.96
C GLN A 40 14.00 -18.60 -4.72
N LEU A 41 14.60 -18.79 -3.54
CA LEU A 41 14.18 -18.12 -2.30
C LEU A 41 14.29 -16.59 -2.41
N PHE A 42 15.34 -16.08 -3.06
CA PHE A 42 15.51 -14.65 -3.30
C PHE A 42 14.41 -14.09 -4.22
N ALA A 43 14.05 -14.81 -5.28
CA ALA A 43 12.97 -14.41 -6.18
C ALA A 43 11.60 -14.38 -5.47
N VAL A 44 11.30 -15.39 -4.65
CA VAL A 44 10.08 -15.44 -3.83
C VAL A 44 10.04 -14.30 -2.83
N SER A 45 11.14 -14.07 -2.11
CA SER A 45 11.27 -12.98 -1.12
C SER A 45 11.06 -11.61 -1.77
N THR A 46 11.68 -11.36 -2.93
CA THR A 46 11.52 -10.10 -3.66
C THR A 46 10.06 -9.86 -4.06
N ARG A 47 9.37 -10.90 -4.57
CA ARG A 47 7.94 -10.82 -4.90
C ARG A 47 7.08 -10.53 -3.66
N ALA A 48 7.35 -11.21 -2.55
CA ALA A 48 6.64 -11.00 -1.30
C ALA A 48 6.83 -9.57 -0.77
N ASN A 49 8.05 -9.04 -0.80
CA ASN A 49 8.36 -7.67 -0.37
C ASN A 49 7.67 -6.62 -1.25
N MET A 50 7.63 -6.82 -2.57
CA MET A 50 6.91 -5.92 -3.47
C MET A 50 5.40 -5.91 -3.19
N ALA A 51 4.79 -7.09 -2.96
CA ALA A 51 3.38 -7.19 -2.62
C ALA A 51 3.08 -6.50 -1.27
N ALA A 52 3.91 -6.77 -0.24
CA ALA A 52 3.77 -6.15 1.08
C ALA A 52 3.91 -4.62 1.03
N LYS A 53 4.84 -4.10 0.21
CA LYS A 53 4.97 -2.66 -0.04
C LYS A 53 3.68 -2.09 -0.65
N GLY A 54 3.11 -2.77 -1.65
CA GLY A 54 1.84 -2.38 -2.26
C GLY A 54 0.70 -2.25 -1.25
N THR A 55 0.50 -3.26 -0.40
CA THR A 55 -0.52 -3.25 0.66
C THR A 55 -0.30 -2.12 1.66
N THR A 56 0.94 -1.89 2.08
CA THR A 56 1.27 -0.80 3.01
C THR A 56 0.98 0.56 2.37
N SER A 57 1.34 0.74 1.10
CA SER A 57 1.04 1.97 0.35
C SER A 57 -0.46 2.21 0.20
N THR A 58 -1.27 1.20 -0.18
CA THR A 58 -2.72 1.40 -0.30
C THR A 58 -3.37 1.75 1.03
N ALA A 59 -2.89 1.16 2.14
CA ALA A 59 -3.35 1.50 3.48
C ALA A 59 -3.03 2.95 3.88
N LEU A 60 -1.78 3.39 3.73
CA LEU A 60 -1.38 4.77 4.05
C LEU A 60 -2.15 5.80 3.21
N LEU A 61 -2.33 5.51 1.92
CA LEU A 61 -3.07 6.37 0.99
C LEU A 61 -4.56 6.45 1.33
N ALA A 62 -5.14 5.35 1.81
CA ALA A 62 -6.52 5.32 2.28
C ALA A 62 -6.68 6.15 3.56
N VAL A 63 -5.78 5.98 4.54
CA VAL A 63 -5.76 6.75 5.79
C VAL A 63 -5.63 8.25 5.47
N GLN A 64 -4.69 8.64 4.61
CA GLN A 64 -4.51 10.05 4.24
C GLN A 64 -5.82 10.67 3.73
N LYS A 65 -6.53 9.99 2.83
CA LYS A 65 -7.80 10.50 2.30
C LYS A 65 -8.90 10.50 3.35
N MET A 66 -8.92 9.50 4.23
CA MET A 66 -9.83 9.46 5.36
C MET A 66 -9.61 10.67 6.28
N GLU A 67 -8.37 11.03 6.58
CA GLU A 67 -8.06 12.21 7.40
C GLU A 67 -8.49 13.52 6.72
N GLN A 68 -8.35 13.63 5.39
CA GLN A 68 -8.88 14.77 4.64
C GLN A 68 -10.41 14.88 4.75
N LEU A 69 -11.14 13.77 4.67
CA LEU A 69 -12.59 13.77 4.86
C LEU A 69 -12.96 14.12 6.30
N ARG A 70 -12.23 13.58 7.28
CA ARG A 70 -12.48 13.81 8.70
C ARG A 70 -12.17 15.24 9.14
N SER A 71 -11.28 15.95 8.45
CA SER A 71 -10.96 17.35 8.78
C SER A 71 -12.03 18.35 8.36
N LEU A 72 -12.93 18.00 7.41
CA LEU A 72 -13.99 18.90 6.97
C LEU A 72 -15.04 19.14 8.06
N THR A 73 -15.54 20.36 8.19
CA THR A 73 -16.55 20.72 9.20
C THR A 73 -17.83 19.93 8.98
N TRP A 74 -18.29 19.25 10.04
CA TRP A 74 -19.59 18.59 10.09
C TRP A 74 -20.05 18.55 11.55
N GLY A 75 -21.26 19.01 11.83
CA GLY A 75 -21.83 19.03 13.17
C GLY A 75 -22.80 20.20 13.34
N PHE A 76 -22.86 20.76 14.54
CA PHE A 76 -23.70 21.92 14.86
C PHE A 76 -22.79 23.07 15.32
N ASP A 77 -22.99 24.27 14.77
CA ASP A 77 -22.17 25.43 15.12
C ASP A 77 -22.50 25.91 16.54
N GLN A 78 -21.50 25.89 17.42
CA GLN A 78 -21.61 26.40 18.79
C GLN A 78 -21.19 27.87 18.92
N SER A 79 -20.73 28.50 17.84
CA SER A 79 -20.40 29.93 17.80
C SER A 79 -21.66 30.77 17.92
N SER A 80 -21.57 31.85 18.71
CA SER A 80 -22.69 32.74 19.06
C SER A 80 -23.38 33.41 17.87
N SER A 81 -22.82 33.35 16.66
CA SER A 81 -23.46 33.87 15.44
C SER A 81 -24.52 32.93 14.86
N ASN A 82 -24.44 31.62 15.10
CA ASN A 82 -25.23 30.61 14.38
C ASN A 82 -25.92 29.55 15.28
N LEU A 83 -25.98 29.76 16.60
CA LEU A 83 -26.97 29.17 17.54
C LEU A 83 -27.35 27.68 17.31
N GLY A 84 -26.38 26.77 17.14
CA GLY A 84 -26.66 25.34 17.01
C GLY A 84 -27.28 24.93 15.67
N LEU A 85 -27.13 25.75 14.63
CA LEU A 85 -27.51 25.37 13.27
C LEU A 85 -26.58 24.26 12.74
N PRO A 86 -27.10 23.31 11.93
CA PRO A 86 -26.27 22.34 11.24
C PRO A 86 -25.20 23.04 10.40
N ALA A 87 -23.95 22.69 10.62
CA ALA A 87 -22.80 23.14 9.86
C ALA A 87 -22.20 21.94 9.14
N SER A 88 -22.23 21.97 7.80
CA SER A 88 -21.53 21.01 6.95
C SER A 88 -20.74 21.77 5.92
N ASP A 89 -19.49 21.38 5.72
CA ASP A 89 -18.72 21.84 4.57
C ASP A 89 -19.34 21.23 3.31
N THR A 90 -19.78 22.08 2.40
CA THR A 90 -20.40 21.69 1.12
C THR A 90 -19.63 22.23 -0.08
N THR A 91 -18.44 22.80 0.15
CA THR A 91 -17.72 23.62 -0.83
C THR A 91 -16.27 23.22 -1.04
N THR A 92 -15.69 22.42 -0.15
CA THR A 92 -14.29 21.97 -0.31
C THR A 92 -14.16 20.95 -1.43
N ASP A 93 -13.22 21.18 -2.35
CA ASP A 93 -12.78 20.23 -3.36
C ASP A 93 -11.70 19.32 -2.78
N LEU A 94 -12.06 18.06 -2.61
CA LEU A 94 -11.19 17.01 -2.11
C LEU A 94 -10.44 16.29 -3.24
N SER A 95 -10.68 16.60 -4.51
CA SER A 95 -10.05 15.90 -5.63
C SER A 95 -8.60 16.32 -5.91
N PHE A 96 -8.14 17.34 -5.18
CA PHE A 96 -6.76 17.82 -5.16
C PHE A 96 -6.02 17.36 -3.89
N PRO A 97 -4.67 17.27 -3.92
CA PRO A 97 -3.89 16.81 -2.77
C PRO A 97 -3.99 17.77 -1.58
N THR A 98 -4.13 19.07 -1.85
CA THR A 98 -4.44 20.09 -0.86
C THR A 98 -5.90 20.51 -1.07
N PRO A 99 -6.77 20.39 -0.06
CA PRO A 99 -8.16 20.79 -0.22
C PRO A 99 -8.29 22.27 -0.60
N THR A 100 -9.08 22.56 -1.63
CA THR A 100 -9.35 23.92 -2.14
C THR A 100 -10.84 24.21 -2.10
N GLY A 101 -11.28 25.44 -2.40
CA GLY A 101 -12.71 25.72 -2.58
C GLY A 101 -13.23 25.27 -3.96
N GLY A 102 -14.56 25.22 -4.11
CA GLY A 102 -15.25 25.00 -5.39
C GLY A 102 -15.69 23.56 -5.67
N GLY A 103 -15.59 22.66 -4.68
CA GLY A 103 -16.01 21.26 -4.79
C GLY A 103 -17.30 20.94 -4.06
N SER A 104 -17.50 19.65 -3.77
CA SER A 104 -18.73 19.12 -3.19
C SER A 104 -18.72 19.01 -1.67
N GLY A 105 -17.56 19.23 -1.01
CA GLY A 105 -17.39 19.03 0.43
C GLY A 105 -17.88 17.65 0.88
N LEU A 106 -18.78 17.65 1.86
CA LEU A 106 -19.42 16.48 2.45
C LEU A 106 -20.81 16.18 1.88
N ASN A 107 -21.18 16.75 0.73
CA ASN A 107 -22.41 16.37 0.06
C ASN A 107 -22.39 14.88 -0.33
N PRO A 108 -23.56 14.20 -0.34
CA PRO A 108 -23.64 12.81 -0.71
C PRO A 108 -23.06 12.54 -2.10
N SER A 109 -22.21 11.52 -2.18
CA SER A 109 -21.57 11.09 -3.42
C SER A 109 -22.51 10.23 -4.28
N PRO A 110 -22.34 10.19 -5.61
CA PRO A 110 -23.04 9.22 -6.46
C PRO A 110 -22.81 7.76 -6.01
N GLY A 111 -23.81 6.89 -6.13
CA GLY A 111 -23.77 5.54 -5.55
C GLY A 111 -22.75 4.56 -6.17
N ASN A 112 -22.12 4.92 -7.29
CA ASN A 112 -21.16 4.08 -8.01
C ASN A 112 -19.70 4.55 -7.86
N THR A 113 -19.43 5.54 -7.00
CA THR A 113 -18.11 6.15 -6.81
C THR A 113 -17.03 5.20 -6.30
N LEU A 114 -17.38 4.17 -5.51
CA LEU A 114 -16.41 3.18 -5.02
C LEU A 114 -15.98 2.16 -6.09
N THR A 115 -16.73 2.06 -7.19
CA THR A 115 -16.49 1.09 -8.27
C THR A 115 -16.09 1.75 -9.59
N ASN A 116 -16.47 3.01 -9.81
CA ASN A 116 -16.20 3.74 -11.05
C ASN A 116 -15.38 5.02 -10.79
N ASN A 117 -14.65 5.46 -11.81
CA ASN A 117 -13.92 6.72 -11.75
C ASN A 117 -14.89 7.89 -11.95
N VAL A 118 -15.42 8.41 -10.85
CA VAL A 118 -16.31 9.57 -10.86
C VAL A 118 -15.49 10.80 -10.48
N GLN A 119 -15.47 11.79 -11.38
CA GLN A 119 -14.77 13.05 -11.15
C GLN A 119 -15.25 13.71 -9.84
N GLY A 120 -14.31 14.26 -9.06
CA GLY A 120 -14.61 14.80 -7.72
C GLY A 120 -14.65 13.74 -6.61
N TYR A 121 -14.62 12.45 -6.96
CA TYR A 121 -14.63 11.30 -6.03
C TYR A 121 -13.54 10.27 -6.35
N VAL A 122 -12.61 10.62 -7.23
CA VAL A 122 -11.46 9.80 -7.61
C VAL A 122 -10.21 10.67 -7.72
N ASP A 123 -9.07 10.12 -7.31
CA ASP A 123 -7.75 10.66 -7.62
C ASP A 123 -6.75 9.52 -7.90
N TYR A 124 -5.66 9.87 -8.58
CA TYR A 124 -4.61 8.95 -9.00
C TYR A 124 -3.28 9.35 -8.40
N LEU A 125 -2.49 8.36 -7.99
CA LEU A 125 -1.17 8.59 -7.42
C LEU A 125 -0.11 7.71 -8.06
N ASP A 126 1.11 8.21 -8.10
CA ASP A 126 2.29 7.46 -8.54
C ASP A 126 2.75 6.44 -7.47
N GLN A 127 3.87 5.76 -7.73
CA GLN A 127 4.46 4.78 -6.80
C GLN A 127 4.90 5.37 -5.45
N ASN A 128 5.06 6.69 -5.35
CA ASN A 128 5.50 7.41 -4.17
C ASN A 128 4.33 8.06 -3.41
N GLY A 129 3.10 7.94 -3.93
CA GLY A 129 1.93 8.64 -3.36
C GLY A 129 1.83 10.11 -3.79
N THR A 130 2.52 10.51 -4.86
CA THR A 130 2.37 11.84 -5.47
C THR A 130 1.11 11.89 -6.29
N TRP A 131 0.30 12.94 -6.15
CA TRP A 131 -0.91 13.13 -6.95
C TRP A 131 -0.59 13.31 -8.43
N MET A 132 -1.36 12.65 -9.29
CA MET A 132 -1.15 12.58 -10.75
C MET A 132 -2.38 13.05 -11.55
N GLY A 133 -3.53 13.24 -10.91
CA GLY A 133 -4.77 13.65 -11.58
C GLY A 133 -6.03 13.12 -10.88
N ASN A 134 -7.18 13.56 -11.36
CA ASN A 134 -8.52 13.22 -10.84
C ASN A 134 -9.56 12.99 -11.97
N GLY A 135 -9.09 12.72 -13.20
CA GLY A 135 -9.93 12.50 -14.37
C GLY A 135 -10.67 11.15 -14.37
N SER A 136 -11.46 10.91 -15.41
CA SER A 136 -12.19 9.63 -15.59
C SER A 136 -11.28 8.44 -15.92
N GLN A 137 -10.05 8.70 -16.39
CA GLN A 137 -9.06 7.69 -16.74
C GLN A 137 -7.76 7.89 -15.96
N PRO A 138 -7.10 6.81 -15.52
CA PRO A 138 -5.81 6.90 -14.84
C PRO A 138 -4.72 7.39 -15.82
N PRO A 139 -3.88 8.37 -15.41
CA PRO A 139 -2.66 8.73 -16.14
C PRO A 139 -1.72 7.52 -16.31
N ALA A 140 -0.91 7.50 -17.37
CA ALA A 140 -0.05 6.35 -17.71
C ALA A 140 0.90 5.90 -16.58
N ASN A 141 1.39 6.85 -15.77
CA ASN A 141 2.31 6.59 -14.65
C ASN A 141 1.61 6.42 -13.31
N ALA A 142 0.27 6.48 -13.25
CA ALA A 142 -0.45 6.19 -12.04
C ALA A 142 -0.23 4.73 -11.62
N ARG A 143 -0.12 4.52 -10.31
CA ARG A 143 0.02 3.19 -9.69
C ARG A 143 -1.13 2.89 -8.76
N PHE A 144 -1.71 3.92 -8.16
CA PHE A 144 -2.86 3.78 -7.27
C PHE A 144 -4.03 4.60 -7.77
N VAL A 145 -5.23 4.08 -7.53
CA VAL A 145 -6.49 4.78 -7.69
C VAL A 145 -7.11 4.87 -6.30
N ARG A 146 -7.41 6.08 -5.82
CA ARG A 146 -8.24 6.25 -4.62
C ARG A 146 -9.62 6.70 -5.05
N ARG A 147 -10.63 6.06 -4.49
CA ARG A 147 -12.04 6.41 -4.64
C ARG A 147 -12.62 6.64 -3.26
N TRP A 148 -13.54 7.58 -3.15
CA TRP A 148 -14.23 7.83 -1.91
C TRP A 148 -15.71 8.04 -2.11
N ALA A 149 -16.48 7.63 -1.11
CA ALA A 149 -17.91 7.89 -1.03
C ALA A 149 -18.24 8.56 0.29
N ILE A 150 -19.24 9.42 0.23
CA ILE A 150 -19.85 10.06 1.37
C ILE A 150 -21.34 9.74 1.27
N THR A 151 -21.87 9.04 2.26
CA THR A 151 -23.30 8.70 2.29
C THR A 151 -23.88 9.00 3.66
N PRO A 152 -25.10 9.55 3.73
CA PRO A 152 -25.79 9.67 5.01
C PRO A 152 -26.18 8.27 5.50
N LEU A 153 -26.08 8.02 6.81
CA LEU A 153 -26.51 6.76 7.39
C LEU A 153 -28.03 6.62 7.23
N PRO A 154 -28.58 5.57 6.57
CA PRO A 154 -30.01 5.50 6.27
C PRO A 154 -30.93 5.60 7.49
N THR A 155 -30.48 5.12 8.64
CA THR A 155 -31.23 5.16 9.91
C THR A 155 -31.09 6.49 10.66
N ASN A 156 -30.12 7.34 10.30
CA ASN A 156 -29.89 8.64 10.91
C ASN A 156 -29.28 9.64 9.89
N PRO A 157 -29.97 9.94 8.78
CA PRO A 157 -29.35 10.58 7.63
C PRO A 157 -28.95 12.04 7.88
N ASN A 158 -29.58 12.68 8.87
CA ASN A 158 -29.32 14.08 9.22
C ASN A 158 -28.17 14.25 10.20
N ASN A 159 -27.79 13.20 10.95
CA ASN A 159 -26.81 13.31 12.04
C ASN A 159 -25.69 12.27 11.94
N THR A 160 -25.55 11.55 10.84
CA THR A 160 -24.43 10.62 10.66
C THR A 160 -24.05 10.51 9.21
N LEU A 161 -22.78 10.74 8.91
CA LEU A 161 -22.17 10.44 7.63
C LEU A 161 -21.31 9.19 7.73
N VAL A 162 -21.36 8.38 6.68
CA VAL A 162 -20.47 7.27 6.41
C VAL A 162 -19.47 7.72 5.35
N PHE A 163 -18.20 7.70 5.71
CA PHE A 163 -17.10 7.90 4.79
C PHE A 163 -16.51 6.57 4.42
N GLU A 164 -16.35 6.35 3.13
CA GLU A 164 -15.72 5.16 2.60
C GLU A 164 -14.57 5.58 1.70
N VAL A 165 -13.40 4.99 1.92
CA VAL A 165 -12.23 5.22 1.08
C VAL A 165 -11.72 3.87 0.61
N ARG A 166 -11.63 3.70 -0.70
CA ARG A 166 -11.12 2.51 -1.35
C ARG A 166 -9.89 2.85 -2.18
N VAL A 167 -8.81 2.10 -1.98
CA VAL A 167 -7.55 2.29 -2.69
C VAL A 167 -7.11 0.97 -3.30
N THR A 168 -6.97 0.95 -4.62
CA THR A 168 -6.49 -0.20 -5.38
C THR A 168 -5.28 0.18 -6.21
N THR A 169 -4.57 -0.81 -6.76
CA THR A 169 -3.64 -0.53 -7.85
C THR A 169 -4.40 -0.20 -9.13
N VAL A 170 -3.76 0.54 -10.04
CA VAL A 170 -4.32 0.80 -11.39
C VAL A 170 -4.49 -0.51 -12.17
N SER A 171 -3.54 -1.45 -12.07
CA SER A 171 -3.64 -2.75 -12.73
C SER A 171 -4.90 -3.51 -12.30
N GLN A 172 -5.17 -3.56 -10.99
CA GLN A 172 -6.37 -4.20 -10.46
C GLN A 172 -7.65 -3.49 -10.87
N ALA A 173 -7.65 -2.16 -10.91
CA ALA A 173 -8.81 -1.39 -11.36
C ALA A 173 -9.14 -1.68 -12.83
N LEU A 174 -8.12 -1.82 -13.68
CA LEU A 174 -8.29 -2.16 -15.10
C LEU A 174 -8.74 -3.61 -15.29
N GLU A 175 -8.19 -4.55 -14.53
CA GLU A 175 -8.62 -5.96 -14.51
C GLU A 175 -10.08 -6.11 -14.07
N ALA A 176 -10.50 -5.37 -13.04
CA ALA A 176 -11.88 -5.38 -12.57
C ALA A 176 -12.83 -4.80 -13.63
N ALA A 177 -12.42 -3.74 -14.33
CA ALA A 177 -13.19 -3.13 -15.41
C ALA A 177 -13.35 -4.07 -16.61
N SER A 178 -12.33 -4.89 -16.95
CA SER A 178 -12.41 -5.85 -18.05
C SER A 178 -13.18 -7.13 -17.69
N SER A 179 -13.13 -7.54 -16.42
CA SER A 179 -13.72 -8.81 -15.96
C SER A 179 -15.17 -8.70 -15.48
N GLY A 180 -15.71 -7.48 -15.32
CA GLY A 180 -17.04 -7.22 -14.76
C GLY A 180 -17.24 -7.73 -13.32
N THR A 181 -16.16 -8.21 -12.68
CA THR A 181 -16.19 -8.90 -11.38
C THR A 181 -15.35 -8.10 -10.38
N THR A 182 -15.95 -7.68 -9.27
CA THR A 182 -15.24 -6.97 -8.19
C THR A 182 -14.77 -7.98 -7.15
N THR A 183 -13.79 -8.81 -7.48
CA THR A 183 -13.18 -9.72 -6.50
C THR A 183 -12.23 -8.93 -5.60
N ARG A 184 -12.31 -9.08 -4.28
CA ARG A 184 -11.31 -8.51 -3.36
C ARG A 184 -9.97 -9.20 -3.62
N GLN A 185 -9.09 -8.54 -4.39
CA GLN A 185 -7.72 -8.97 -4.56
C GLN A 185 -6.84 -8.40 -3.43
N GLY A 186 -5.77 -9.10 -3.06
CA GLY A 186 -4.96 -8.84 -1.85
C GLY A 186 -4.20 -7.50 -1.75
N LEU A 187 -4.42 -6.53 -2.65
CA LEU A 187 -3.84 -5.19 -2.58
C LEU A 187 -4.91 -4.06 -2.44
N ASP A 188 -6.19 -4.42 -2.37
CA ASP A 188 -7.28 -3.47 -2.13
C ASP A 188 -7.35 -3.12 -0.64
N THR A 189 -7.30 -1.81 -0.33
CA THR A 189 -7.62 -1.31 1.01
C THR A 189 -8.94 -0.56 0.98
N TRP A 190 -9.87 -0.95 1.85
CA TRP A 190 -11.14 -0.28 2.05
C TRP A 190 -11.29 0.11 3.52
N LEU A 191 -11.35 1.42 3.78
CA LEU A 191 -11.62 1.99 5.10
C LEU A 191 -13.04 2.55 5.14
N VAL A 192 -13.70 2.35 6.27
CA VAL A 192 -15.02 2.92 6.57
C VAL A 192 -14.91 3.68 7.89
N SER A 193 -15.41 4.91 7.91
CA SER A 193 -15.47 5.74 9.11
C SER A 193 -16.84 6.36 9.25
N LEU A 194 -17.27 6.57 10.49
CA LEU A 194 -18.45 7.35 10.81
C LEU A 194 -18.05 8.76 11.25
N LYS A 195 -18.91 9.73 10.92
CA LYS A 195 -18.86 11.09 11.46
C LYS A 195 -20.24 11.45 12.01
N THR A 196 -20.25 11.93 13.24
CA THR A 196 -21.43 12.20 14.09
C THR A 196 -21.19 13.45 14.92
#